data_AF-A0A2N2QVM8-F1
#
_entry.id   AF-A0A2N2QVM8-F1
#
_cell.length_a   1.000
_cell.length_b   1.000
_cell.length_c   1.000
_cell.angle_alpha   90.00
_cell.angle_beta   90.00
_cell.angle_gamma   90.00
#
_symmetry.space_group_name_H-M   'P 1'
#
loop_
_entity.id
_entity.type
_entity.pdbx_description
1 polymer ?
#
loop_
_entity_poly.entity_id
_entity_poly.type
_entity_poly.pdbx_seq_one_letter_code
_entity_poly.pdbx_strand_id
1 'polypeptide(L)'
;MRCSKCGQEVPADAIYCPHCTGERRTTDSEVIRGGVKGGLLGLAIGLVPALLLLYIYGPERGIKAIAFAVPVATFTTGLIIGLVKAKRDWK
;
A
#
# COMPACT_ATOMS: atom_id res chain seq x y z
N MET A 1 -9.10 32.58 14.95
CA MET A 1 -8.98 31.87 16.25
C MET A 1 -7.61 31.22 16.33
N ARG A 2 -6.88 31.23 17.46
CA ARG A 2 -5.55 30.62 17.55
C ARG A 2 -5.62 29.15 17.95
N CYS A 3 -4.85 28.29 17.30
CA CYS A 3 -4.76 26.88 17.68
C CYS A 3 -4.02 26.74 19.02
N SER A 4 -4.58 25.99 19.97
CA SER A 4 -3.96 25.71 21.28
C SER A 4 -2.66 24.90 21.20
N LYS A 5 -2.38 24.24 20.07
CA LYS A 5 -1.24 23.35 19.88
C LYS A 5 -0.07 23.98 19.12
N CYS A 6 -0.33 24.81 18.10
CA CYS A 6 0.72 25.49 17.31
C CYS A 6 0.74 27.01 17.46
N GLY A 7 -0.26 27.61 18.11
CA GLY A 7 -0.34 29.06 18.32
C GLY A 7 -0.63 29.89 17.07
N GLN A 8 -0.72 29.29 15.88
CA GLN A 8 -1.01 30.00 14.63
C GLN A 8 -2.49 30.37 14.50
N GLU A 9 -2.74 31.42 13.71
CA GLU A 9 -4.06 31.94 13.35
C GLU A 9 -4.76 30.92 12.43
N VAL A 10 -5.90 30.38 12.86
CA VAL A 10 -6.71 29.39 12.13
C VAL A 10 -8.01 30.05 11.65
N PRO A 11 -8.41 29.84 10.38
CA PRO A 11 -9.70 30.31 9.87
C PRO A 11 -10.85 29.66 10.66
N ALA A 12 -11.88 30.45 10.98
CA ALA A 12 -12.97 30.05 11.87
C ALA A 12 -13.80 28.85 11.38
N ASP A 13 -13.73 28.56 10.08
CA ASP A 13 -14.49 27.48 9.42
C ASP A 13 -13.74 26.13 9.41
N ALA A 14 -12.53 26.07 9.99
CA ALA A 14 -11.74 24.85 10.02
C ALA A 14 -11.99 24.06 11.32
N ILE A 15 -12.61 22.88 11.18
CA ILE A 15 -12.82 21.89 12.27
C ILE A 15 -11.46 21.40 12.84
N TYR A 16 -10.42 21.40 12.02
CA TYR A 16 -9.07 20.98 12.38
C TYR A 16 -8.06 22.06 12.00
N CYS A 17 -7.07 22.32 12.85
CA CYS A 17 -6.03 23.30 12.54
C CYS A 17 -5.17 22.80 11.36
N PRO A 18 -5.23 23.45 10.18
CA PRO A 18 -4.50 22.99 8.99
C PRO A 18 -2.98 23.03 9.18
N HIS A 19 -2.48 23.78 10.14
CA HIS A 19 -1.06 23.80 10.49
C HIS A 19 -0.66 22.65 11.42
N CYS A 20 -1.56 22.16 12.27
CA CYS A 20 -1.32 20.96 13.09
C CYS A 20 -1.64 19.66 12.35
N THR A 21 -2.56 19.66 11.38
CA THR A 21 -2.95 18.48 10.60
C THR A 21 -2.36 18.45 9.19
N GLY A 22 -1.88 19.57 8.64
CA GLY A 22 -1.58 19.71 7.21
C GLY A 22 -0.11 19.65 6.80
N GLU A 23 0.82 19.34 7.71
CA GLU A 23 2.27 19.43 7.42
C GLU A 23 3.04 18.14 7.76
N ARG A 24 2.41 16.96 7.65
CA ARG A 24 3.22 15.75 7.42
C ARG A 24 3.23 15.47 5.93
N ARG A 25 4.11 16.19 5.22
CA ARG A 25 4.59 15.79 3.89
C ARG A 25 5.19 14.39 4.03
N THR A 26 4.37 13.37 3.87
CA THR A 26 4.88 12.05 3.51
C THR A 26 5.63 12.29 2.21
N THR A 27 6.95 12.19 2.22
CA THR A 27 7.71 12.31 0.97
C THR A 27 7.15 11.23 0.05
N ASP A 28 6.60 11.59 -1.11
CA ASP A 28 6.00 10.64 -2.07
C ASP A 28 6.90 9.41 -2.29
N SER A 29 8.22 9.64 -2.29
CA SER A 29 9.25 8.61 -2.40
C SER A 29 9.20 7.53 -1.30
N GLU A 30 8.84 7.86 -0.05
CA GLU A 30 8.73 6.86 1.02
C GLU A 30 7.45 6.03 0.90
N VAL A 31 6.35 6.65 0.49
CA VAL A 31 5.08 5.95 0.22
C VAL A 31 5.26 4.99 -0.94
N ILE A 32 5.87 5.45 -2.04
CA ILE A 32 6.21 4.63 -3.20
C ILE A 32 7.14 3.49 -2.80
N ARG A 33 8.17 3.74 -2.00
CA ARG A 33 9.11 2.71 -1.56
C ARG A 33 8.44 1.65 -0.67
N GLY A 34 7.50 2.06 0.18
CA GLY A 34 6.68 1.13 0.97
C GLY A 34 5.74 0.30 0.10
N GLY A 35 5.10 0.91 -0.89
CA GLY A 35 4.27 0.23 -1.88
C GLY A 35 5.05 -0.78 -2.72
N VAL A 36 6.24 -0.41 -3.22
CA VAL A 36 7.13 -1.29 -4.00
C VAL A 36 7.60 -2.49 -3.16
N LYS A 37 8.02 -2.26 -1.91
CA LYS A 37 8.40 -3.36 -1.01
C LYS A 37 7.23 -4.31 -0.74
N GLY A 38 6.04 -3.78 -0.46
CA GLY A 38 4.84 -4.58 -0.22
C GLY A 38 4.39 -5.35 -1.46
N GLY A 39 4.41 -4.71 -2.62
CA GLY A 39 4.08 -5.32 -3.91
C GLY A 39 5.05 -6.43 -4.29
N LEU A 40 6.37 -6.22 -4.14
CA LEU A 40 7.38 -7.26 -4.39
C LEU A 40 7.19 -8.47 -3.48
N LEU A 41 6.91 -8.24 -2.19
CA LEU A 41 6.66 -9.32 -1.23
C LEU A 41 5.36 -10.08 -1.59
N GLY A 42 4.29 -9.36 -1.92
CA GLY A 42 3.03 -9.95 -2.36
C GLY A 42 3.16 -10.75 -3.65
N LEU A 43 3.91 -10.22 -4.63
CA LEU A 43 4.24 -10.92 -5.88
C LEU A 43 5.00 -12.21 -5.59
N ALA A 44 6.06 -12.16 -4.79
CA ALA A 44 6.86 -13.33 -4.47
C ALA A 44 6.01 -14.42 -3.80
N ILE A 45 5.15 -14.04 -2.86
CA ILE A 45 4.25 -14.97 -2.16
C ILE A 45 3.21 -15.57 -3.12
N GLY A 46 2.68 -14.82 -4.09
CA GLY A 46 1.72 -15.34 -5.05
C GLY A 46 2.30 -16.15 -6.19
N LEU A 47 3.51 -15.80 -6.63
CA LEU A 47 4.16 -16.39 -7.79
C LEU A 47 4.77 -17.75 -7.49
N VAL A 48 5.25 -17.97 -6.26
CA VAL A 48 5.74 -19.28 -5.79
C VAL A 48 4.67 -20.39 -5.89
N PRO A 49 3.47 -20.26 -5.29
CA PRO A 49 2.43 -21.29 -5.39
C PRO A 49 1.85 -21.40 -6.80
N ALA A 50 1.79 -20.30 -7.56
CA ALA A 50 1.35 -20.34 -8.95
C ALA A 50 2.29 -21.16 -9.84
N LEU A 51 3.61 -20.97 -9.71
CA LEU A 51 4.62 -21.77 -10.41
C LEU A 51 4.62 -23.22 -9.93
N LEU A 52 4.46 -23.47 -8.64
CA LEU A 52 4.39 -24.82 -8.09
C LEU A 52 3.19 -25.61 -8.67
N LEU A 53 2.02 -24.97 -8.74
CA LEU A 53 0.83 -25.58 -9.35
C LEU A 53 1.03 -25.87 -10.84
N LEU A 54 1.66 -24.94 -11.58
CA LEU A 54 2.00 -25.15 -12.99
C LEU A 54 2.99 -26.30 -13.19
N TYR A 55 3.96 -26.47 -12.27
CA TYR A 55 4.94 -27.56 -12.33
C TYR A 55 4.29 -28.94 -12.07
N ILE A 56 3.39 -29.03 -11.09
CA ILE A 56 2.76 -30.31 -10.70
C ILE A 56 1.68 -30.75 -11.70
N TYR A 57 0.83 -29.83 -12.15
CA TYR A 57 -0.37 -30.18 -12.92
C TYR A 57 -0.27 -29.87 -14.42
N GLY A 58 0.82 -29.24 -14.87
CA GLY A 58 1.02 -28.89 -16.27
C GLY A 58 0.05 -27.83 -16.81
N PRO A 59 0.23 -27.39 -18.07
CA PRO A 59 -0.53 -26.29 -18.67
C PRO A 59 -1.89 -26.74 -19.26
N GLU A 60 -2.55 -27.72 -18.65
CA GLU A 60 -3.87 -28.20 -19.05
C GLU A 60 -4.92 -27.12 -18.78
N ARG A 61 -5.87 -26.94 -19.73
CA ARG A 61 -6.63 -25.69 -20.02
C ARG A 61 -7.29 -24.94 -18.85
N GLY A 62 -7.45 -25.52 -17.66
CA GLY A 62 -8.06 -24.86 -16.49
C GLY A 62 -7.10 -24.10 -15.56
N ILE A 63 -5.81 -24.49 -15.50
CA ILE A 63 -4.86 -23.96 -14.50
C ILE A 63 -4.27 -22.61 -14.87
N LYS A 64 -4.26 -22.27 -16.17
CA LYS A 64 -3.67 -21.01 -16.66
C LYS A 64 -4.33 -19.77 -16.03
N ALA A 65 -5.66 -19.77 -15.91
CA ALA A 65 -6.38 -18.64 -15.32
C ALA A 65 -6.04 -18.46 -13.84
N ILE A 66 -5.94 -19.56 -13.08
CA ILE A 66 -5.60 -19.54 -11.64
C ILE A 66 -4.13 -19.13 -11.45
N ALA A 67 -3.24 -19.67 -12.27
CA ALA A 67 -1.81 -19.35 -12.23
C ALA A 67 -1.52 -17.86 -12.53
N PHE A 68 -2.39 -17.16 -13.26
CA PHE A 68 -2.29 -15.72 -13.47
C PHE A 68 -3.08 -14.90 -12.45
N ALA A 69 -4.27 -15.35 -12.05
CA ALA A 69 -5.11 -14.62 -11.10
C ALA A 69 -4.48 -14.54 -9.70
N VAL A 70 -3.84 -15.62 -9.24
CA VAL A 70 -3.26 -15.68 -7.90
C VAL A 70 -2.11 -14.68 -7.71
N PRO A 71 -1.08 -14.61 -8.60
CA PRO A 71 -0.03 -13.60 -8.50
C PRO A 71 -0.55 -12.17 -8.62
N VAL A 72 -1.55 -11.92 -9.48
CA VAL A 72 -2.12 -10.58 -9.67
C VAL A 72 -2.84 -10.13 -8.40
N ALA A 73 -3.69 -10.99 -7.81
CA ALA A 73 -4.45 -10.66 -6.60
C ALA A 73 -3.53 -10.46 -5.38
N THR A 74 -2.49 -11.28 -5.24
CA THR A 74 -1.52 -11.16 -4.14
C THR A 74 -0.59 -9.97 -4.32
N PHE A 75 -0.20 -9.63 -5.55
CA PHE A 75 0.53 -8.40 -5.86
C PHE A 75 -0.26 -7.15 -5.48
N THR A 76 -1.52 -7.04 -5.92
CA THR A 76 -2.36 -5.87 -5.63
C THR A 76 -2.61 -5.75 -4.13
N THR A 77 -2.88 -6.86 -3.44
CA THR A 77 -3.04 -6.88 -1.99
C THR A 77 -1.77 -6.45 -1.26
N GLY A 78 -0.61 -6.98 -1.66
CA GLY A 78 0.69 -6.59 -1.09
C GLY A 78 1.03 -5.12 -1.32
N LEU A 79 0.70 -4.59 -2.50
CA LEU A 79 0.91 -3.18 -2.85
C LEU A 79 0.02 -2.27 -1.97
N ILE A 80 -1.26 -2.60 -1.81
CA ILE A 80 -2.18 -1.83 -0.95
C ILE A 80 -1.70 -1.84 0.51
N ILE A 81 -1.33 -3.01 1.05
CA ILE A 81 -0.83 -3.13 2.42
C ILE A 81 0.46 -2.32 2.59
N GLY A 82 1.37 -2.37 1.62
CA GLY A 82 2.63 -1.61 1.63
C GLY A 82 2.41 -0.09 1.64
N LEU A 83 1.49 0.40 0.82
CA LEU A 83 1.11 1.82 0.79
C LEU A 83 0.45 2.27 2.09
N VAL A 84 -0.50 1.48 2.62
CA VAL A 84 -1.20 1.81 3.86
C VAL A 84 -0.25 1.79 5.05
N LYS A 85 0.64 0.80 5.14
CA LYS A 85 1.63 0.72 6.22
C LYS A 85 2.63 1.87 6.17
N ALA A 86 3.13 2.22 4.98
CA ALA A 86 3.97 3.40 4.79
C ALA A 86 3.27 4.69 5.21
N LYS A 87 1.95 4.81 5.05
CA LYS A 87 1.18 5.95 5.57
C LYS A 87 0.93 5.88 7.09
N ARG A 88 0.89 4.67 7.68
CA ARG A 88 0.53 4.46 9.10
C ARG A 88 1.72 4.55 10.05
N ASP A 89 2.92 4.16 9.63
CA ASP A 89 4.16 4.25 10.41
C ASP A 89 4.64 5.71 10.62
N TRP A 90 3.89 6.70 10.10
CA TRP A 90 4.11 8.15 10.24
C TRP A 90 3.31 8.81 11.39
N LYS A 91 2.78 8.02 12.33
CA LYS A 91 1.99 8.51 13.47
C LYS A 91 2.89 8.79 14.67
#